data_AF-A0A920NDN6-F1
#
_entry.id   AF-A0A920NDN6-F1
#
_cell.length_a   1.000
_cell.length_b   1.000
_cell.length_c   1.000
_cell.angle_alpha   90.00
_cell.angle_beta   90.00
_cell.angle_gamma   90.00
#
_symmetry.space_group_name_H-M   'P 1'
#
loop_
_entity.id
_entity.type
_entity.pdbx_description
1 polymer ?
#
loop_
_entity_poly.entity_id
_entity_poly.type
_entity_poly.pdbx_seq_one_letter_code
_entity_poly.pdbx_strand_id
1 'polypeptide(L)' 'MIEAIKAVSPLPIRHAVVTHHHGDHAFGIQTFKKNNINILMHPKAKNLLAEEGAVLFGYLENLIFLDWTAGTEVDLPTSF' A
#
# COMPACT_ATOMS: atom_id res chain seq x y z
N MET A 1 -1.27 -4.82 -10.98
CA MET A 1 -0.35 -3.69 -11.28
C MET A 1 1.05 -4.15 -11.70
N ILE A 2 1.82 -4.83 -10.84
CA ILE A 2 3.21 -5.23 -11.14
C ILE A 2 3.35 -6.01 -12.46
N GLU A 3 2.49 -7.01 -12.69
CA GLU A 3 2.52 -7.79 -13.93
C GLU A 3 2.19 -6.96 -15.18
N ALA A 4 1.32 -5.95 -15.05
CA ALA A 4 1.01 -5.04 -16.15
C ALA A 4 2.22 -4.17 -16.53
N ILE A 5 3.04 -3.74 -15.55
CA ILE A 5 4.28 -3.01 -15.81
C ILE A 5 5.29 -3.93 -16.51
N LYS A 6 5.46 -5.17 -16.01
CA LYS A 6 6.38 -6.17 -16.59
C LYS A 6 6.05 -6.52 -18.05
N ALA A 7 4.77 -6.45 -18.43
CA ALA A 7 4.34 -6.67 -19.81
C ALA A 7 4.82 -5.58 -20.77
N VAL A 8 5.14 -4.37 -20.29
CA VAL A 8 5.56 -3.22 -21.11
C VAL A 8 7.06 -2.94 -20.98
N SER A 9 7.66 -3.23 -19.83
CA SER A 9 9.08 -2.99 -19.57
C SER A 9 9.71 -4.15 -18.81
N PRO A 10 10.87 -4.68 -19.27
CA PRO A 10 11.61 -5.71 -18.55
C PRO A 10 12.45 -5.14 -17.40
N LEU A 11 12.52 -3.81 -17.24
CA LEU A 11 13.34 -3.20 -16.19
C LEU A 11 12.74 -3.46 -14.80
N PRO A 12 13.57 -3.71 -13.78
CA PRO A 12 13.08 -3.96 -12.43
C PRO A 12 12.45 -2.72 -11.82
N ILE A 13 11.29 -2.88 -11.17
CA ILE A 13 10.70 -1.85 -10.32
C ILE A 13 11.51 -1.83 -9.02
N ARG A 14 12.26 -0.75 -8.79
CA ARG A 14 13.10 -0.62 -7.59
C ARG A 14 12.40 0.06 -6.43
N HIS A 15 11.53 1.02 -6.74
CA HIS A 15 10.84 1.84 -5.74
C HIS A 15 9.39 2.06 -6.12
N ALA A 16 8.53 2.18 -5.11
CA ALA A 16 7.22 2.81 -5.23
C ALA A 16 7.05 3.83 -4.11
N VAL A 17 6.38 4.95 -4.43
CA VAL A 17 6.19 6.07 -3.51
C VAL A 17 4.74 6.10 -3.08
N VAL A 18 4.50 6.06 -1.78
CA VAL A 18 3.18 6.28 -1.18
C VAL A 18 3.09 7.74 -0.78
N THR A 19 2.17 8.47 -1.40
CA THR A 19 2.08 9.93 -1.26
C THR A 19 1.45 10.35 0.06
N HIS A 20 0.48 9.58 0.58
CA HIS A 20 -0.18 9.78 1.86
C HIS A 20 -0.83 8.46 2.36
N HIS A 21 -1.42 8.45 3.56
CA HIS A 21 -1.78 7.24 4.30
C HIS A 21 -3.14 6.61 3.96
N HIS A 22 -3.92 7.19 3.05
CA HIS A 22 -5.24 6.66 2.71
C HIS A 22 -5.16 5.32 1.97
N GLY A 23 -6.24 4.53 2.09
CA GLY A 23 -6.26 3.13 1.65
C GLY A 23 -6.03 2.93 0.15
N ASP A 24 -6.48 3.87 -0.69
CA ASP A 24 -6.26 3.89 -2.15
C ASP A 24 -4.78 4.05 -2.54
N HIS A 25 -3.95 4.53 -1.61
CA HIS A 25 -2.51 4.67 -1.79
C HIS A 25 -1.68 3.67 -0.98
N ALA A 26 -2.09 3.36 0.25
CA ALA A 26 -1.26 2.63 1.23
C ALA A 26 -1.57 1.13 1.33
N PHE A 27 -2.79 0.67 1.03
CA PHE A 27 -3.19 -0.71 1.34
C PHE A 27 -2.70 -1.76 0.33
N GLY A 28 -1.83 -1.36 -0.60
CA GLY A 28 -1.08 -2.25 -1.48
C GLY A 28 0.36 -2.53 -1.04
N ILE A 29 0.88 -1.86 0.00
CA ILE A 29 2.28 -1.88 0.44
C ILE A 29 2.86 -3.31 0.54
N GLN A 30 2.15 -4.21 1.20
CA GLN A 30 2.48 -5.63 1.39
C GLN A 30 2.75 -6.36 0.06
N THR A 31 1.98 -6.04 -0.99
CA THR A 31 2.14 -6.68 -2.31
C THR A 31 3.43 -6.23 -2.99
N PHE A 32 3.79 -4.95 -2.88
CA PHE A 32 5.05 -4.43 -3.38
C PHE A 32 6.25 -4.99 -2.60
N LYS A 33 6.15 -5.07 -1.27
CA LYS A 33 7.19 -5.68 -0.42
C LYS A 33 7.44 -7.15 -0.76
N LYS A 34 6.38 -7.94 -0.96
CA LYS A 34 6.48 -9.35 -1.41
C LYS A 34 7.18 -9.51 -2.76
N ASN A 35 7.27 -8.45 -3.56
CA ASN A 35 7.96 -8.41 -4.84
C ASN A 35 9.34 -7.73 -4.76
N ASN A 36 9.92 -7.56 -3.57
CA ASN A 36 11.21 -6.92 -3.33
C ASN A 36 11.29 -5.46 -3.83
N ILE A 37 10.17 -4.74 -3.78
CA ILE A 37 10.11 -3.32 -4.16
C ILE A 37 10.22 -2.47 -2.89
N ASN A 38 11.12 -1.49 -2.90
CA ASN A 38 11.28 -0.56 -1.77
C ASN A 38 10.12 0.45 -1.75
N ILE A 39 9.41 0.53 -0.63
CA ILE A 39 8.35 1.53 -0.46
C ILE A 39 8.88 2.74 0.28
N LEU A 40 8.76 3.91 -0.37
CA LEU A 40 9.11 5.21 0.18
C LEU A 40 7.85 5.93 0.63
N MET A 41 7.89 6.53 1.81
CA MET A 41 6.78 7.33 2.32
C MET A 41 7.28 8.37 3.32
N HIS A 42 6.83 9.61 3.16
CA HIS A 42 7.20 10.70 4.05
C HIS A 42 6.93 10.33 5.53
N PRO A 43 7.85 10.63 6.48
CA PRO A 43 7.74 10.21 7.88
C PRO A 43 6.42 10.56 8.56
N LYS A 44 5.87 11.76 8.30
CA LYS A 44 4.57 12.15 8.86
C LYS A 44 3.42 11.29 8.32
N ALA A 45 3.45 10.92 7.04
CA ALA A 45 2.44 10.07 6.46
C ALA A 45 2.56 8.63 6.99
N LYS A 46 3.78 8.14 7.21
CA LYS A 46 4.02 6.86 7.91
C LYS A 46 3.37 6.85 9.30
N ASN A 47 3.55 7.92 10.07
CA ASN A 47 2.95 8.03 11.41
C ASN A 47 1.42 8.01 11.34
N LEU A 48 0.81 8.79 10.43
CA LEU A 48 -0.63 8.77 10.21
C LEU A 48 -1.13 7.38 9.77
N LEU A 49 -0.37 6.65 8.94
CA LEU A 49 -0.73 5.28 8.56
C LEU A 49 -0.73 4.34 9.77
N ALA A 50 0.25 4.48 10.66
CA ALA A 50 0.32 3.68 11.89
C ALA A 50 -0.81 4.02 12.88
N GLU A 51 -1.22 5.29 12.95
CA GLU A 51 -2.27 5.78 13.85
C GLU A 51 -3.68 5.49 13.32
N GLU A 52 -3.92 5.70 12.03
CA GLU A 52 -5.26 5.73 11.44
C GLU A 52 -5.55 4.53 10.53
N GLY A 53 -4.53 3.78 10.08
CA GLY A 53 -4.69 2.77 9.03
C GLY A 53 -5.74 1.70 9.36
N ALA A 54 -5.76 1.21 10.61
CA ALA A 54 -6.77 0.24 11.05
C ALA A 54 -8.19 0.82 11.07
N VAL A 55 -8.34 2.09 11.47
CA VAL A 55 -9.64 2.78 11.50
C VAL A 55 -10.16 3.01 10.08
N LEU A 56 -9.30 3.50 9.19
CA LEU A 56 -9.63 3.71 7.77
C LEU A 56 -9.98 2.39 7.08
N PHE A 57 -9.28 1.30 7.39
CA PHE A 57 -9.62 -0.02 6.89
C PHE A 57 -11.00 -0.48 7.37
N GLY A 58 -11.31 -0.28 8.67
CA GLY A 58 -12.64 -0.56 9.21
C GLY A 58 -13.75 0.24 8.51
N TYR A 59 -13.51 1.49 8.11
CA TYR A 59 -14.49 2.24 7.29
C TYR A 59 -14.71 1.61 5.93
N LEU A 60 -13.66 1.13 5.25
CA LEU A 60 -13.80 0.42 3.98
C LEU A 60 -14.61 -0.86 4.15
N GLU A 61 -14.33 -1.66 5.19
CA GLU A 61 -15.09 -2.89 5.45
C GLU A 61 -16.59 -2.60 5.65
N ASN A 62 -16.93 -1.50 6.30
CA ASN A 62 -18.33 -1.10 6.51
C ASN A 62 -19.00 -0.52 5.26
N LEU A 63 -18.26 0.19 4.41
CA LEU A 63 -18.83 0.91 3.26
C LEU A 63 -18.93 0.05 1.99
N ILE A 64 -17.93 -0.81 1.74
CA ILE A 64 -17.82 -1.59 0.49
C ILE A 64 -17.81 -3.11 0.70
N PHE A 65 -17.91 -3.54 1.96
CA PHE A 65 -18.07 -4.94 2.38
C PHE A 65 -16.84 -5.83 2.17
N LEU A 66 -16.87 -6.99 2.85
CA LEU A 66 -15.76 -7.96 2.91
C LEU A 66 -15.34 -8.49 1.54
N ASP A 67 -16.27 -8.61 0.58
CA ASP A 67 -15.96 -9.11 -0.76
C ASP A 67 -14.91 -8.25 -1.47
N TRP A 68 -14.83 -6.95 -1.13
CA TRP A 68 -13.90 -6.00 -1.72
C TRP A 68 -12.66 -5.75 -0.85
N THR A 69 -12.69 -6.07 0.43
CA THR A 69 -11.59 -5.83 1.38
C THR A 69 -10.84 -7.10 1.78
N ALA A 70 -11.32 -8.27 1.35
CA ALA A 70 -10.72 -9.55 1.67
C ALA A 70 -9.24 -9.61 1.25
N GLY A 71 -8.37 -9.96 2.21
CA GLY A 71 -6.92 -10.09 1.99
C GLY A 71 -6.15 -8.76 1.97
N THR A 72 -6.81 -7.63 2.23
CA THR A 72 -6.13 -6.37 2.51
C THR A 72 -5.46 -6.42 3.88
N GLU A 73 -4.20 -6.00 3.93
CA GLU A 73 -3.42 -5.88 5.16
C GLU A 73 -2.88 -4.44 5.23
N VAL A 74 -3.05 -3.79 6.38
CA VAL A 74 -2.41 -2.49 6.65
C VAL A 74 -0.96 -2.76 7.02
N ASP A 75 -0.02 -2.29 6.19
CA ASP A 75 1.42 -2.50 6.37
C ASP A 75 2.16 -1.15 6.28
N LEU A 76 3.36 -1.10 6.85
CA LEU A 76 4.20 0.10 6.90
C LEU A 76 5.25 0.12 5.77
N PRO A 77 5.66 1.32 5.32
CA PRO A 77 6.67 1.51 4.28
C PRO A 77 8.04 0.93 4.67
N THR A 78 8.86 0.61 3.68
CA THR A 78 10.23 0.08 3.88
C THR A 78 11.19 1.16 4.38
N SER A 79 11.05 2.40 3.89
CA SER A 79 11.92 3.53 4.27
C SER A 79 11.21 4.89 4.13
N PHE A 80 11.88 5.93 4.63
CA PHE A 80 11.40 7.32 4.70
C PHE A 80 11.55 8.08 3.36
#